data_AF-A0A225DQA8-F1
#
_entry.id   AF-A0A225DQA8-F1
#
_cell.length_a   1.000
_cell.length_b   1.000
_cell.length_c   1.000
_cell.angle_alpha   90.00
_cell.angle_beta   90.00
_cell.angle_gamma   90.00
#
_symmetry.space_group_name_H-M   'P 1'
#
loop_
_entity.id
_entity.type
_entity.pdbx_description
1 polymer ?
#
loop_
_entity_poly.entity_id
_entity_poly.type
_entity_poly.pdbx_seq_one_letter_code
_entity_poly.pdbx_strand_id
1 'polypeptide(L)' 'MGVSRDTIRRWLRAGWLTARRDDDGQYVIWANAGEWDRLRELHQLPRTWANKARLAELRTPNPRPAR' A
#
# COMPACT_ATOMS: atom_id res chain seq x y z
N MET A 1 -11.46 -8.43 -7.24
CA MET A 1 -10.87 -7.38 -6.37
C MET A 1 -11.07 -6.03 -7.05
N GLY A 2 -11.70 -5.06 -6.39
CA GLY A 2 -12.16 -3.80 -7.00
C GLY A 2 -11.17 -2.63 -6.97
N VAL A 3 -9.89 -2.86 -6.67
CA VAL A 3 -8.87 -1.79 -6.65
C VAL A 3 -8.29 -1.66 -8.05
N SER A 4 -8.42 -0.48 -8.66
CA SER A 4 -7.85 -0.21 -9.99
C SER A 4 -6.33 -0.31 -10.00
N ARG A 5 -5.76 -0.75 -11.13
CA ARG A 5 -4.30 -0.78 -11.36
C ARG A 5 -3.68 0.61 -11.22
N ASP A 6 -4.43 1.68 -11.51
CA ASP A 6 -3.94 3.05 -11.34
C ASP A 6 -3.81 3.44 -9.87
N THR A 7 -4.72 2.96 -9.02
CA THR A 7 -4.62 3.13 -7.57
C THR A 7 -3.37 2.43 -7.02
N ILE A 8 -3.10 1.20 -7.48
CA ILE A 8 -1.89 0.45 -7.10
C ILE A 8 -0.63 1.18 -7.57
N ARG A 9 -0.59 1.68 -8.81
CA ARG A 9 0.54 2.47 -9.33
C ARG A 9 0.78 3.74 -8.51
N ARG A 10 -0.29 4.42 -8.10
CA ARG A 10 -0.19 5.61 -7.25
C ARG A 10 0.39 5.27 -5.87
N TRP A 11 0.00 4.16 -5.28
CA TRP A 11 0.56 3.68 -4.01
C TRP A 11 2.03 3.30 -4.14
N LEU A 12 2.42 2.63 -5.22
CA LEU A 12 3.83 2.34 -5.54
C LEU A 12 4.66 3.62 -5.65
N ARG A 13 4.17 4.62 -6.40
CA ARG A 13 4.84 5.92 -6.53
C ARG A 13 4.94 6.68 -5.21
N ALA A 14 3.95 6.52 -4.33
CA ALA A 14 3.95 7.15 -3.02
C ALA A 14 4.79 6.40 -1.97
N GLY A 15 5.36 5.24 -2.31
CA GLY A 15 6.10 4.40 -1.36
C GLY A 15 5.23 3.69 -0.33
N TRP A 16 3.91 3.63 -0.55
CA TRP A 16 2.96 2.99 0.37
C TRP A 16 2.89 1.48 0.16
N LEU A 17 3.74 0.92 -0.69
CA LEU A 17 3.78 -0.49 -1.02
C LEU A 17 5.24 -0.92 -1.08
N THR A 18 5.55 -2.07 -0.50
CA THR A 18 6.82 -2.72 -0.76
C THR A 18 6.72 -3.47 -2.09
N ALA A 19 7.56 -3.09 -3.05
CA ALA A 19 7.68 -3.79 -4.31
C ALA A 19 9.15 -3.90 -4.73
N ARG A 20 9.45 -4.94 -5.49
CA ARG A 20 10.72 -5.08 -6.21
C ARG A 20 10.47 -5.06 -7.70
N ARG A 21 11.47 -4.62 -8.47
CA ARG A 21 11.50 -4.93 -9.90
C ARG A 21 12.02 -6.35 -10.08
N ASP A 22 11.41 -7.12 -10.97
CA ASP A 22 12.01 -8.33 -11.51
C ASP A 22 12.94 -8.02 -12.68
N ASP A 23 13.58 -9.05 -13.21
CA ASP A 23 14.56 -8.93 -14.30
C ASP A 23 13.90 -8.46 -15.62
N ASP A 24 12.59 -8.64 -15.75
CA ASP A 24 11.76 -8.17 -16.86
C ASP A 24 11.21 -6.74 -16.66
N GLY A 25 11.58 -6.08 -15.57
CA GLY A 25 11.14 -4.72 -15.24
C GLY A 25 9.70 -4.60 -14.74
N GLN A 26 9.03 -5.71 -14.44
CA GLN A 26 7.72 -5.73 -13.78
C GLN A 26 7.88 -5.50 -12.27
N TYR A 27 6.85 -4.89 -11.67
CA TYR A 27 6.79 -4.70 -10.23
C TYR A 27 6.17 -5.93 -9.57
N VAL A 28 6.97 -6.66 -8.80
CA VAL A 28 6.50 -7.71 -7.89
C VAL A 28 6.17 -7.06 -6.55
N ILE A 29 4.89 -6.98 -6.23
CA ILE A 29 4.37 -6.36 -5.01
C ILE A 29 4.36 -7.40 -3.89
N TRP A 30 4.93 -7.04 -2.73
CA TRP A 30 4.74 -7.80 -1.52
C TRP A 30 3.54 -7.22 -0.76
N ALA A 31 2.50 -8.04 -0.61
CA ALA A 31 1.35 -7.72 0.22
C ALA A 31 0.84 -9.02 0.84
N ASN A 32 1.17 -9.24 2.12
CA ASN A 32 0.52 -10.28 2.91
C ASN A 32 -0.93 -9.86 3.23
N ALA A 33 -1.72 -10.75 3.84
CA ALA A 33 -3.12 -10.45 4.17
C ALA A 33 -3.28 -9.13 4.97
N GLY A 34 -2.42 -8.91 5.97
CA GLY A 34 -2.45 -7.68 6.77
C GLY A 34 -2.10 -6.40 5.99
N GLU A 35 -1.19 -6.50 5.03
CA GLU A 35 -0.85 -5.40 4.13
C GLU A 35 -2.00 -5.08 3.17
N TRP A 36 -2.73 -6.09 2.71
CA TRP A 36 -3.95 -5.90 1.94
C TRP A 36 -5.04 -5.20 2.75
N ASP A 37 -5.21 -5.57 4.01
CA ASP A 37 -6.17 -4.91 4.91
C ASP A 37 -5.78 -3.46 5.19
N ARG A 38 -4.49 -3.18 5.43
CA ARG A 38 -3.95 -1.82 5.58
C ARG A 38 -4.26 -0.94 4.36
N LEU A 39 -4.03 -1.46 3.15
CA LEU A 39 -4.28 -0.72 1.91
C LEU A 39 -5.77 -0.52 1.63
N ARG A 40 -6.60 -1.52 1.95
CA ARG A 40 -8.05 -1.41 1.85
C ARG A 40 -8.55 -0.32 2.80
N GLU A 41 -8.06 -0.30 4.04
CA GLU A 41 -8.38 0.73 5.01
C GLU A 41 -7.92 2.10 4.50
N LEU A 42 -6.69 2.23 4.01
CA LEU A 42 -6.17 3.47 3.42
C LEU A 42 -7.02 3.98 2.25
N HIS A 43 -7.57 3.07 1.46
CA HIS A 43 -8.43 3.39 0.32
C HIS A 43 -9.82 3.88 0.77
N GLN A 44 -10.39 3.24 1.80
CA GLN A 44 -11.75 3.50 2.26
C GLN A 44 -11.83 4.65 3.27
N LEU A 45 -10.74 4.92 3.99
CA LEU A 45 -10.71 5.90 5.07
C LEU A 45 -10.93 7.32 4.53
N PRO A 46 -12.00 8.03 4.97
CA PRO A 46 -12.25 9.40 4.55
C PRO A 46 -11.10 10.32 4.94
N ARG A 47 -10.69 11.21 4.02
CA ARG A 47 -9.59 12.15 4.22
C ARG A 47 -10.03 13.39 5.01
N THR A 48 -10.55 13.17 6.21
CA THR A 48 -10.95 14.21 7.16
C THR A 48 -9.85 14.50 8.18
N TRP A 49 -9.94 15.62 8.88
CA TRP A 49 -8.98 15.97 9.93
C TRP A 49 -8.94 14.95 11.07
N ALA A 50 -10.10 14.42 11.47
CA ALA A 50 -10.22 13.40 12.51
C ALA A 50 -9.41 12.13 12.19
N ASN A 51 -9.28 11.77 10.91
CA ASN A 51 -8.58 10.57 10.46
C ASN A 51 -7.09 10.81 10.17
N LYS A 52 -6.56 12.01 10.41
CA LYS A 52 -5.19 12.38 10.02
C LYS A 52 -4.14 11.47 10.65
N ALA A 53 -4.28 11.13 11.93
CA ALA A 53 -3.34 10.26 12.64
C ALA A 53 -3.35 8.84 12.02
N ARG A 54 -4.55 8.27 11.83
CA ARG A 54 -4.71 6.95 11.23
C ARG A 54 -4.19 6.90 9.78
N LEU A 55 -4.44 7.95 9.00
CA LEU A 55 -3.87 8.09 7.65
C LEU A 55 -2.34 8.15 7.66
N ALA A 56 -1.71 8.69 8.70
CA ALA A 56 -0.26 8.72 8.80
C ALA A 56 0.31 7.31 9.06
N GLU A 57 -0.32 6.55 9.96
CA GLU A 57 0.03 5.15 10.23
C GLU A 57 -0.12 4.28 8.98
N LEU A 58 -1.26 4.38 8.31
CA LEU A 58 -1.58 3.57 7.13
C LEU A 58 -0.73 3.92 5.89
N ARG A 59 -0.01 5.04 5.87
CA ARG A 59 0.94 5.37 4.78
C ARG A 59 2.26 4.62 4.92
N THR A 60 2.58 4.17 6.14
CA THR A 60 3.82 3.43 6.41
C THR A 60 3.57 1.95 6.10
N PRO A 61 4.27 1.36 5.11
CA PRO A 61 4.14 -0.06 4.82
C PRO A 61 4.65 -0.90 5.99
N ASN A 62 4.07 -2.09 6.16
CA ASN A 62 4.60 -3.03 7.14
C ASN A 62 6.06 -3.36 6.80
N PRO A 63 6.93 -3.50 7.81
CA PRO A 63 8.30 -3.91 7.58
C PRO A 63 8.28 -5.26 6.86
N ARG A 64 9.13 -5.36 5.84
CA ARG A 64 9.32 -6.61 5.13
C ARG A 64 9.73 -7.68 6.16
N PRO A 65 9.05 -8.84 6.24
CA PRO A 65 9.53 -9.91 7.08
C PRO A 65 10.94 -10.26 6.62
N ALA A 66 11.90 -10.20 7.56
CA ALA A 66 13.25 -10.67 7.32
C ALA A 66 13.14 -12.16 6.93
N ARG A 67 13.78 -12.50 5.81
CA ARG A 67 13.84 -13.87 5.30
C ARG A 67 14.66 -14.73 6.26
#